data_AF-A0A3B0SC88-F1
#
_entry.id   AF-A0A3B0SC88-F1
#
_cell.length_a   1.000
_cell.length_b   1.000
_cell.length_c   1.000
_cell.angle_alpha   90.00
_cell.angle_beta   90.00
_cell.angle_gamma   90.00
#
_symmetry.space_group_name_H-M   'P 1'
#
loop_
_entity.id
_entity.type
_entity.pdbx_description
1 polymer ?
#
loop_
_entity_poly.entity_id
_entity_poly.type
_entity_poly.pdbx_seq_one_letter_code
_entity_poly.pdbx_strand_id
1 'polypeptide(L)'
;MAEADITSVVLDVLDEEGLDGFTMRKLATRLGVTPMVVYSHYRNKEALLEAVVDRAVGAVDLPDDDGDWQEPLEVIGHSMRSVLLGYPDMVPAMLDHPTTGPNQLWLADTGYAILRRVGLDGTAVL
;
A
#
# COMPACT_ATOMS: atom_id res chain seq x y z
N MET A 1 16.60 -2.91 13.58
CA MET A 1 15.74 -3.50 12.52
C MET A 1 15.05 -2.34 11.85
N ALA A 2 15.21 -2.19 10.53
CA ALA A 2 14.51 -1.13 9.82
C ALA A 2 13.03 -1.53 9.65
N GLU A 3 12.12 -0.56 9.64
CA GLU A 3 10.69 -0.80 9.35
C GLU A 3 10.48 -1.40 7.96
N ALA A 4 11.37 -1.07 7.01
CA ALA A 4 11.42 -1.69 5.69
C ALA A 4 11.68 -3.21 5.74
N ASP A 5 12.48 -3.69 6.70
CA ASP A 5 12.76 -5.12 6.86
C ASP A 5 11.53 -5.86 7.39
N ILE A 6 10.77 -5.23 8.30
CA ILE A 6 9.57 -5.84 8.89
C ILE A 6 8.48 -5.96 7.85
N THR A 7 8.19 -4.87 7.13
CA THR A 7 7.12 -4.84 6.12
C THR A 7 7.37 -5.79 4.95
N SER A 8 8.63 -5.95 4.51
CA SER A 8 9.00 -6.95 3.50
C SER A 8 8.69 -8.37 3.96
N VAL A 9 9.08 -8.73 5.19
CA VAL A 9 8.82 -10.07 5.73
C VAL A 9 7.32 -10.32 5.94
N VAL A 10 6.53 -9.28 6.21
CA VAL A 10 5.07 -9.43 6.26
C VAL A 10 4.51 -9.79 4.89
N LEU A 11 4.96 -9.14 3.81
CA LEU A 11 4.53 -9.48 2.45
C LEU A 11 4.84 -10.95 2.12
N ASP A 12 6.04 -11.43 2.47
CA ASP A 12 6.43 -12.83 2.26
C ASP A 12 5.53 -13.80 3.05
N VAL A 13 5.21 -13.49 4.31
CA VAL A 13 4.33 -14.33 5.13
C VAL A 13 2.89 -14.32 4.62
N LEU A 14 2.42 -13.18 4.09
CA LEU A 14 1.10 -13.07 3.50
C LEU A 14 0.99 -13.84 2.19
N ASP A 15 2.03 -13.85 1.35
CA ASP A 15 2.09 -14.66 0.13
C ASP A 15 2.09 -16.17 0.45
N GLU A 16 2.80 -16.58 1.51
CA GLU A 16 2.89 -17.99 1.91
C GLU A 16 1.63 -18.51 2.63
N GLU A 17 1.01 -17.70 3.49
CA GLU A 17 0.01 -18.17 4.47
C GLU A 17 -1.34 -17.44 4.41
N GLY A 18 -1.45 -16.39 3.59
CA GLY A 18 -2.63 -15.53 3.51
C GLY A 18 -2.88 -14.69 4.77
N LEU A 19 -3.85 -13.78 4.68
CA LEU A 19 -4.16 -12.83 5.76
C LEU A 19 -4.70 -13.49 7.03
N ASP A 20 -5.50 -14.56 6.86
CA ASP A 20 -6.06 -15.36 7.97
C ASP A 20 -4.98 -16.13 8.72
N GLY A 21 -3.94 -16.58 8.02
CA GLY A 21 -2.79 -17.28 8.60
C GLY A 21 -1.85 -16.34 9.36
N PHE A 22 -1.87 -15.05 9.07
CA PHE A 22 -0.91 -14.07 9.59
C PHE A 22 -1.16 -13.68 11.06
N THR A 23 -0.10 -13.77 11.89
CA THR A 23 -0.11 -13.30 13.28
C THR A 23 1.20 -12.60 13.65
N MET A 24 1.15 -11.66 14.61
CA MET A 24 2.33 -10.97 15.14
C MET A 24 3.38 -11.94 15.71
N ARG A 25 2.94 -13.08 16.24
CA ARG A 25 3.84 -14.12 16.78
C ARG A 25 4.61 -14.82 15.66
N LYS A 26 3.93 -15.21 14.57
CA LYS A 26 4.59 -15.84 13.41
C LYS A 26 5.59 -14.89 12.76
N LEU A 27 5.22 -13.62 12.60
CA LEU A 27 6.13 -12.58 12.11
C LEU A 27 7.40 -12.49 12.98
N ALA A 28 7.24 -12.38 14.30
CA ALA A 28 8.37 -12.30 15.22
C ALA A 28 9.28 -13.55 15.13
N THR A 29 8.68 -14.74 15.00
CA THR A 29 9.43 -15.98 14.77
C THR A 29 10.20 -15.95 13.46
N ARG A 30 9.59 -15.47 12.36
CA ARG A 30 10.24 -15.35 11.05
C ARG A 30 11.41 -14.35 11.07
N LEU A 31 11.24 -13.26 11.81
CA LEU A 31 12.26 -12.23 12.02
C LEU A 31 13.36 -12.62 13.03
N GLY A 32 13.21 -13.75 13.74
CA GLY A 32 14.16 -14.18 14.78
C GLY A 32 14.18 -13.28 16.02
N VAL A 33 13.07 -12.57 16.30
CA VAL A 33 12.94 -11.64 17.43
C VAL A 33 11.77 -12.00 18.33
N THR A 34 11.66 -11.33 19.48
CA THR A 34 10.46 -11.46 20.32
C THR A 34 9.32 -10.58 19.77
N PRO A 35 8.04 -10.95 20.00
CA PRO A 35 6.91 -10.11 19.59
C PRO A 35 6.99 -8.68 20.12
N MET A 36 7.59 -8.48 21.30
CA MET A 36 7.76 -7.16 21.92
C MET A 36 8.61 -6.21 21.08
N VAL A 37 9.59 -6.72 20.33
CA VAL A 37 10.39 -5.90 19.39
C VAL A 37 9.53 -5.45 18.22
N VAL A 38 8.65 -6.29 17.70
CA VAL A 38 7.72 -5.88 16.62
C VAL A 38 6.74 -4.84 17.15
N TYR A 39 6.21 -5.04 18.36
CA TYR A 39 5.29 -4.10 19.00
C TYR A 39 5.90 -2.74 19.35
N SER A 40 7.23 -2.64 19.47
CA SER A 40 7.88 -1.32 19.64
C SER A 40 7.88 -0.49 18.36
N HIS A 41 7.73 -1.12 17.19
CA HIS A 41 7.57 -0.42 15.91
C HIS A 41 6.10 -0.19 15.57
N TYR A 42 5.22 -1.17 15.86
CA TYR A 42 3.81 -1.12 15.51
C TYR A 42 2.92 -1.42 16.70
N ARG A 43 2.00 -0.51 17.02
CA ARG A 43 1.11 -0.63 18.19
C ARG A 43 0.23 -1.89 18.18
N ASN A 44 -0.15 -2.38 17.00
CA ASN A 44 -1.02 -3.54 16.81
C ASN A 44 -0.85 -4.14 15.39
N LYS A 45 -1.56 -5.24 15.11
CA LYS A 45 -1.54 -5.92 13.79
C LYS A 45 -2.07 -4.99 12.69
N GLU A 46 -3.09 -4.21 13.01
CA GLU A 46 -3.75 -3.31 12.07
C GLU A 46 -2.81 -2.20 11.59
N ALA A 47 -2.11 -1.52 12.51
CA ALA A 47 -1.14 -0.48 12.16
C ALA A 47 0.05 -1.02 11.36
N LEU A 48 0.44 -2.27 11.60
CA LEU A 48 1.43 -2.94 10.77
C LEU A 48 0.89 -3.19 9.36
N LEU A 49 -0.33 -3.74 9.24
CA LEU A 49 -0.95 -3.98 7.93
C LEU A 49 -1.16 -2.67 7.15
N GLU A 50 -1.56 -1.58 7.80
CA GLU A 50 -1.65 -0.23 7.21
C GLU A 50 -0.30 0.20 6.61
N ALA A 51 0.81 0.01 7.36
CA ALA A 51 2.14 0.35 6.88
C ALA A 51 2.62 -0.55 5.72
N VAL A 52 2.25 -1.84 5.74
CA VAL A 52 2.57 -2.77 4.65
C VAL A 52 1.80 -2.41 3.38
N VAL A 53 0.52 -2.04 3.52
CA VAL A 53 -0.31 -1.54 2.43
C VAL A 53 0.30 -0.28 1.84
N ASP A 54 0.66 0.71 2.66
CA ASP A 54 1.27 1.95 2.17
C ASP A 54 2.58 1.66 1.42
N ARG A 55 3.41 0.76 1.93
CA ARG A 55 4.62 0.32 1.24
C ARG A 55 4.32 -0.32 -0.12
N ALA A 56 3.33 -1.20 -0.19
CA ALA A 56 2.94 -1.85 -1.44
C ALA A 56 2.46 -0.82 -2.47
N VAL A 57 1.69 0.19 -2.04
CA VAL A 57 1.27 1.31 -2.88
C VAL A 57 2.46 2.14 -3.36
N GLY A 58 3.54 2.24 -2.58
CA GLY A 58 4.79 2.89 -3.01
C GLY A 58 5.51 2.22 -4.19
N ALA A 59 5.08 1.02 -4.60
CA ALA A 59 5.57 0.38 -5.83
C ALA A 59 4.78 0.79 -7.09
N VAL A 60 3.71 1.59 -6.94
CA VAL A 60 2.94 2.12 -8.07
C VAL A 60 3.78 3.17 -8.80
N ASP A 61 3.89 3.01 -10.11
CA ASP A 61 4.56 3.96 -10.98
C ASP A 61 3.75 5.27 -11.03
N LEU A 62 4.42 6.36 -10.66
CA LEU A 62 3.90 7.71 -10.74
C LEU A 62 4.64 8.43 -11.88
N PRO A 63 4.09 8.41 -13.12
CA PRO A 63 4.73 9.03 -14.26
C PRO A 63 4.72 10.56 -14.15
N ASP A 64 5.66 11.21 -14.83
CA ASP A 64 5.62 12.65 -15.03
C ASP A 64 4.34 13.04 -15.80
N ASP A 65 3.76 14.20 -15.47
CA ASP A 65 2.51 14.68 -16.05
C ASP A 65 2.72 15.38 -17.41
N ASP A 66 3.59 14.82 -18.24
CA ASP A 66 4.14 15.46 -19.44
C ASP A 66 3.49 14.87 -20.70
N GLY A 67 2.18 15.09 -20.90
CA GLY A 67 1.48 14.48 -22.04
C GLY A 67 -0.04 14.58 -21.99
N ASP A 68 -0.71 13.80 -22.83
CA ASP A 68 -2.17 13.62 -22.76
C ASP A 68 -2.53 13.00 -21.40
N TRP A 69 -3.58 13.48 -20.76
CA TRP A 69 -3.95 13.11 -19.38
C TRP A 69 -4.32 11.62 -19.23
N GLN A 70 -4.68 10.96 -20.33
CA GLN A 70 -5.06 9.56 -20.34
C GLN A 70 -3.86 8.65 -20.07
N GLU A 71 -2.71 8.94 -20.68
CA GLU A 71 -1.49 8.13 -20.60
C GLU A 71 -0.98 7.96 -19.15
N PRO A 72 -0.79 9.03 -18.33
CA PRO A 72 -0.33 8.86 -16.97
C PRO A 72 -1.37 8.15 -16.07
N LEU A 73 -2.68 8.32 -16.32
CA LEU A 73 -3.71 7.58 -15.59
C LEU A 73 -3.72 6.08 -15.95
N GLU A 74 -3.49 5.74 -17.22
CA GLU A 74 -3.36 4.35 -17.66
C GLU A 74 -2.14 3.68 -17.00
N VAL A 75 -0.99 4.36 -16.95
CA VAL A 75 0.22 3.88 -16.26
C VAL A 75 -0.07 3.63 -14.78
N ILE A 76 -0.64 4.62 -14.08
CA ILE A 76 -1.01 4.47 -12.66
C ILE A 76 -1.99 3.31 -12.47
N GLY A 77 -3.01 3.20 -13.31
CA GLY A 77 -4.01 2.14 -13.23
C GLY A 77 -3.44 0.75 -13.48
N HIS A 78 -2.57 0.58 -14.48
CA HIS A 78 -1.90 -0.68 -14.76
C HIS A 78 -0.89 -1.07 -13.68
N SER A 79 -0.16 -0.10 -13.14
CA SER A 79 0.82 -0.34 -12.07
C SER A 79 0.12 -0.70 -10.75
N MET A 80 -0.93 0.03 -10.37
CA MET A 80 -1.80 -0.33 -9.25
C MET A 80 -2.41 -1.73 -9.41
N ARG A 81 -2.93 -2.06 -10.60
CA ARG A 81 -3.45 -3.40 -10.88
C ARG A 81 -2.37 -4.47 -10.68
N SER A 82 -1.13 -4.20 -11.06
CA SER A 82 -0.02 -5.14 -10.88
C SER A 82 0.30 -5.34 -9.39
N VAL A 83 0.27 -4.29 -8.59
CA VAL A 83 0.41 -4.37 -7.12
C VAL A 83 -0.72 -5.22 -6.50
N LEU A 84 -1.98 -4.96 -6.88
CA LEU A 84 -3.13 -5.70 -6.36
C LEU A 84 -3.09 -7.19 -6.73
N LEU A 85 -2.59 -7.53 -7.92
CA LEU A 85 -2.40 -8.92 -8.34
C LEU A 85 -1.20 -9.61 -7.70
N GLY A 86 -0.18 -8.83 -7.29
CA GLY A 86 0.96 -9.35 -6.53
C GLY A 86 0.59 -9.69 -5.09
N TYR A 87 -0.42 -9.03 -4.52
CA TYR A 87 -0.84 -9.21 -3.13
C TYR A 87 -2.37 -9.35 -2.98
N PRO A 88 -2.99 -10.38 -3.58
CA PRO A 88 -4.46 -10.51 -3.61
C PRO A 88 -5.08 -10.61 -2.21
N ASP A 89 -4.39 -11.26 -1.26
CA ASP A 89 -4.87 -11.42 0.11
C ASP A 89 -4.81 -10.13 0.93
N MET A 90 -4.09 -9.12 0.45
CA MET A 90 -4.05 -7.79 1.07
C MET A 90 -5.15 -6.87 0.59
N VAL A 91 -5.80 -7.17 -0.54
CA VAL A 91 -6.84 -6.31 -1.13
C VAL A 91 -7.95 -5.97 -0.14
N PRO A 92 -8.49 -6.90 0.69
CA PRO A 92 -9.46 -6.54 1.72
C PRO A 92 -8.94 -5.49 2.70
N ALA A 93 -7.70 -5.65 3.18
CA ALA A 93 -7.08 -4.65 4.07
C ALA A 93 -6.87 -3.31 3.35
N MET A 94 -6.50 -3.31 2.07
CA MET A 94 -6.39 -2.08 1.27
C MET A 94 -7.72 -1.33 1.14
N LEU A 95 -8.84 -2.04 1.08
CA LEU A 95 -10.18 -1.47 0.93
C LEU A 95 -10.81 -1.04 2.27
N ASP A 96 -10.50 -1.74 3.36
CA ASP A 96 -11.09 -1.50 4.68
C ASP A 96 -10.41 -0.35 5.45
N HIS A 97 -9.22 0.08 5.03
CA HIS A 97 -8.44 1.12 5.72
C HIS A 97 -8.44 2.45 4.98
N PRO A 98 -8.55 3.59 5.69
CA PRO A 98 -8.47 4.91 5.08
C PRO A 98 -7.07 5.17 4.50
N THR A 99 -7.01 5.83 3.34
CA THR A 99 -5.78 6.27 2.68
C THR A 99 -5.08 7.34 3.52
N THR A 100 -4.15 6.93 4.36
CA THR A 100 -3.49 7.79 5.35
C THR A 100 -1.98 7.67 5.36
N GLY A 101 -1.44 6.67 4.65
CA GLY A 101 -0.02 6.50 4.49
C GLY A 101 0.57 7.50 3.47
N PRO A 102 1.87 7.83 3.57
CA PRO A 102 2.51 8.78 2.68
C PRO A 102 2.41 8.38 1.21
N ASN A 103 2.72 7.14 0.84
CA ASN A 103 2.66 6.71 -0.57
C ASN A 103 1.22 6.73 -1.12
N GLN A 104 0.24 6.38 -0.28
CA GLN A 104 -1.17 6.51 -0.63
C GLN A 104 -1.56 7.97 -0.90
N LEU A 105 -1.08 8.90 -0.08
CA LEU A 105 -1.33 10.34 -0.28
C LEU A 105 -0.63 10.87 -1.54
N TRP A 106 0.60 10.44 -1.81
CA TRP A 106 1.32 10.80 -3.03
C TRP A 106 0.58 10.31 -4.27
N LEU A 107 0.17 9.04 -4.29
CA LEU A 107 -0.63 8.48 -5.38
C LEU A 107 -1.93 9.28 -5.60
N ALA A 108 -2.64 9.60 -4.51
CA ALA A 108 -3.86 10.38 -4.59
C ALA A 108 -3.59 11.79 -5.15
N ASP A 109 -2.57 12.48 -4.66
CA ASP A 109 -2.20 13.83 -5.11
C ASP A 109 -1.82 13.85 -6.60
N THR A 110 -1.01 12.89 -7.06
CA THR A 110 -0.66 12.72 -8.47
C THR A 110 -1.90 12.49 -9.33
N GLY A 111 -2.80 11.58 -8.93
CA GLY A 111 -4.05 11.33 -9.65
C GLY A 111 -4.94 12.57 -9.71
N TYR A 112 -5.09 13.28 -8.59
CA TYR A 112 -5.86 14.53 -8.53
C TYR A 112 -5.26 15.63 -9.40
N ALA A 113 -3.94 15.77 -9.45
CA ALA A 113 -3.26 16.74 -10.30
C ALA A 113 -3.61 16.54 -11.78
N ILE A 114 -3.59 15.29 -12.25
CA ILE A 114 -3.95 14.92 -13.63
C ILE A 114 -5.43 15.22 -13.90
N LEU A 115 -6.33 14.82 -13.01
CA LEU A 115 -7.78 15.06 -13.16
C LEU A 115 -8.12 16.55 -13.18
N ARG A 116 -7.47 17.37 -12.34
CA ARG A 116 -7.69 18.82 -12.32
C ARG A 116 -7.31 19.49 -13.64
N ARG A 117 -6.31 18.98 -14.35
CA ARG A 117 -5.89 19.54 -15.65
C ARG A 117 -6.98 19.44 -16.72
N VAL A 118 -7.83 18.41 -16.64
CA VAL A 118 -8.96 18.22 -17.58
C VAL A 118 -10.27 18.84 -17.11
N GLY A 119 -10.23 19.67 -16.05
CA GLY A 119 -11.42 20.34 -15.51
C GLY A 119 -12.29 19.45 -14.64
N LEU A 120 -11.79 18.29 -14.21
CA LEU A 120 -12.43 17.45 -13.20
C LEU A 120 -11.91 17.89 -11.82
N ASP A 121 -12.50 18.96 -11.30
CA ASP A 121 -12.09 19.64 -10.06
C ASP A 121 -12.88 19.21 -8.82
N GLY A 122 -13.72 18.17 -8.94
CA GLY A 122 -14.53 17.64 -7.83
C GLY A 122 -15.86 18.37 -7.59
N THR A 123 -16.23 19.35 -8.41
CA THR A 123 -17.56 19.98 -8.37
C THR A 123 -18.64 19.22 -9.16
N ALA A 124 -18.22 18.28 -10.01
CA ALA A 124 -19.10 17.28 -10.63
C ALA A 124 -19.45 16.19 -9.60
N VAL A 125 -20.28 16.55 -8.63
CA VAL A 125 -20.84 15.58 -7.66
C VAL A 125 -22.01 14.86 -8.34
N LEU A 126 -21.96 13.52 -8.29
CA LEU A 126 -23.06 12.60 -8.62
C LEU A 126 -24.35 12.94 -7.87
#